data_AF-A0A953M6G0-F1
#
_entry.id   AF-A0A953M6G0-F1
#
_cell.length_a   1.000
_cell.length_b   1.000
_cell.length_c   1.000
_cell.angle_alpha   90.00
_cell.angle_beta   90.00
_cell.angle_gamma   90.00
#
_symmetry.space_group_name_H-M   'P 1'
#
loop_
_entity.id
_entity.type
_entity.pdbx_description
1 polymer ?
#
loop_
_entity_poly.entity_id
_entity_poly.type
_entity_poly.pdbx_seq_one_letter_code
_entity_poly.pdbx_strand_id
1 'polypeptide(L)'
;MHTQLTRIVAAPLFVASIAAAASAGPSLVSYRFGTLSGQFALDGAGDERESAGGLFTAEAVVNNTHVSSGDITRLDHRPSTGEFNPGFAAISPFSVLFTINVTNIAGTSALGTGSLSIADADGDTLTADIAGVFSHVENFLFFNGISTNYEFSASDDSFDGTNGAIMIDDLVGNMFAGSTSFLIHTPVGLTQSFADATTNVDGEFVPSPAGVLAIIAGFGMATRRRR
;
A
#
# COMPACT_ATOMS: atom_id res chain seq x y z
N MET A 1 11.68 62.91 4.99
CA MET A 1 10.90 62.05 4.07
C MET A 1 11.02 60.62 4.55
N HIS A 2 9.99 60.08 5.18
CA HIS A 2 9.92 58.71 5.68
C HIS A 2 8.96 57.92 4.78
N THR A 3 9.47 56.89 4.11
CA THR A 3 8.72 56.04 3.18
C THR A 3 8.29 54.78 3.93
N GLN A 4 7.01 54.69 4.28
CA GLN A 4 6.41 53.54 4.95
C GLN A 4 6.14 52.43 3.91
N LEU A 5 6.80 51.28 4.07
CA LEU A 5 6.60 50.08 3.26
C LEU A 5 5.37 49.31 3.75
N THR A 6 4.31 49.32 2.96
CA THR A 6 3.06 48.58 3.23
C THR A 6 3.30 47.08 3.00
N ARG A 7 3.31 46.28 4.09
CA ARG A 7 3.31 44.82 4.02
C ARG A 7 1.90 44.32 3.73
N ILE A 8 1.70 43.74 2.54
CA ILE A 8 0.47 43.04 2.18
C ILE A 8 0.56 41.63 2.80
N VAL A 9 -0.22 41.39 3.85
CA VAL A 9 -0.38 40.06 4.46
C VAL A 9 -1.48 39.33 3.68
N ALA A 10 -1.09 38.42 2.80
CA ALA A 10 -2.02 37.54 2.10
C ALA A 10 -2.51 36.46 3.09
N ALA A 11 -3.81 36.46 3.39
CA ALA A 11 -4.43 35.42 4.21
C ALA A 11 -4.71 34.17 3.36
N PRO A 12 -4.34 32.96 3.81
CA PRO A 12 -4.64 31.73 3.09
C PRO A 12 -6.14 31.40 3.17
N LEU A 13 -6.76 31.23 2.00
CA LEU A 13 -8.13 30.75 1.86
C LEU A 13 -8.15 29.23 2.07
N PHE A 14 -8.62 28.76 3.23
CA PHE A 14 -8.84 27.34 3.49
C PHE A 14 -10.13 26.88 2.81
N VAL A 15 -10.02 26.06 1.76
CA VAL A 15 -11.16 25.33 1.18
C VAL A 15 -11.38 24.08 2.03
N ALA A 16 -12.44 24.08 2.85
CA ALA A 16 -12.88 22.89 3.57
C ALA A 16 -13.61 21.95 2.58
N SER A 17 -12.94 20.89 2.16
CA SER A 17 -13.56 19.81 1.41
C SER A 17 -14.53 19.05 2.32
N ILE A 18 -15.81 19.01 1.94
CA ILE A 18 -16.81 18.17 2.59
C ILE A 18 -16.50 16.73 2.15
N ALA A 19 -15.77 15.99 2.99
CA ALA A 19 -15.60 14.56 2.83
C ALA A 19 -16.95 13.88 3.06
N ALA A 20 -17.61 13.44 1.99
CA ALA A 20 -18.72 12.51 2.12
C ALA A 20 -18.18 11.23 2.76
N ALA A 21 -18.63 10.92 3.98
CA ALA A 21 -18.30 9.67 4.64
C ALA A 21 -18.98 8.53 3.87
N ALA A 22 -18.28 7.96 2.89
CA ALA A 22 -18.65 6.68 2.34
C ALA A 22 -18.41 5.63 3.43
N SER A 23 -19.46 4.91 3.84
CA SER A 23 -19.28 3.75 4.72
C SER A 23 -18.48 2.71 3.94
N ALA A 24 -17.23 2.47 4.35
CA ALA A 24 -16.46 1.36 3.81
C ALA A 24 -17.23 0.05 4.06
N GLY A 25 -17.31 -0.80 3.04
CA GLY A 25 -17.85 -2.15 3.21
C GLY A 25 -16.97 -3.00 4.14
N PRO A 26 -17.42 -4.21 4.52
CA PRO A 26 -16.55 -5.14 5.24
C PRO A 26 -15.28 -5.43 4.42
N SER A 27 -14.17 -5.63 5.12
CA SER A 27 -12.92 -6.07 4.52
C SER A 27 -13.13 -7.42 3.81
N LEU A 28 -12.70 -7.52 2.55
CA LEU A 28 -12.86 -8.72 1.72
C LEU A 28 -11.60 -9.57 1.71
N VAL A 29 -10.45 -8.92 1.68
CA VAL A 29 -9.13 -9.55 1.66
C VAL A 29 -8.22 -8.73 2.58
N SER A 30 -7.26 -9.39 3.20
CA SER A 30 -6.14 -8.76 3.88
C SER A 30 -4.84 -9.43 3.44
N TYR A 31 -3.75 -8.67 3.42
CA TYR A 31 -2.42 -9.25 3.34
C TYR A 31 -1.55 -8.75 4.49
N ARG A 32 -0.59 -9.58 4.87
CA ARG A 32 0.44 -9.22 5.84
C ARG A 32 1.74 -9.87 5.42
N PHE A 33 2.81 -9.08 5.40
CA PHE A 33 4.16 -9.56 5.17
C PHE A 33 5.11 -9.02 6.24
N GLY A 34 5.93 -9.90 6.79
CA GLY A 34 6.92 -9.59 7.80
C GLY A 34 8.34 -9.79 7.29
N THR A 35 9.27 -9.02 7.87
CA THR A 35 10.70 -9.17 7.61
C THR A 35 11.06 -8.98 6.12
N LEU A 36 10.44 -7.99 5.47
CA LEU A 36 10.87 -7.53 4.15
C LEU A 36 12.18 -6.73 4.28
N SER A 37 13.00 -6.70 3.23
CA SER A 37 14.15 -5.79 3.15
C SER A 37 13.69 -4.43 2.62
N GLY A 38 13.63 -3.46 3.53
CA GLY A 38 13.33 -2.06 3.22
C GLY A 38 14.61 -1.29 2.89
N GLN A 39 14.57 -0.48 1.85
CA GLN A 39 15.63 0.45 1.48
C GLN A 39 15.04 1.79 1.08
N PHE A 40 15.79 2.85 1.34
CA PHE A 40 15.47 4.20 0.89
C PHE A 40 16.70 4.82 0.25
N ALA A 41 16.56 5.22 -1.01
CA ALA A 41 17.57 5.96 -1.75
C ALA A 41 17.14 7.42 -1.85
N LEU A 42 17.83 8.31 -1.11
CA LEU A 42 17.58 9.76 -1.15
C LEU A 42 18.05 10.32 -2.51
N ASP A 43 17.18 11.10 -3.17
CA ASP A 43 17.52 11.82 -4.40
C ASP A 43 18.40 13.03 -4.07
N GLY A 44 19.57 13.12 -4.71
CA GLY A 44 20.42 14.31 -4.65
C GLY A 44 20.97 14.63 -3.26
N ALA A 45 22.05 13.96 -2.87
CA ALA A 45 22.88 14.42 -1.76
C ALA A 45 23.60 15.72 -2.18
N GLY A 46 23.01 16.90 -1.98
CA GLY A 46 23.59 18.11 -2.57
C GLY A 46 23.25 19.45 -1.95
N ASP A 47 22.00 19.87 -1.92
CA ASP A 47 21.68 21.26 -1.59
C ASP A 47 20.44 21.35 -0.70
N GLU A 48 20.62 21.98 0.46
CA GLU A 48 19.68 22.12 1.58
C GLU A 48 18.40 22.94 1.25
N ARG A 49 18.05 23.11 -0.02
CA ARG A 49 16.98 24.03 -0.44
C ARG A 49 16.01 23.35 -1.38
N GLU A 50 14.97 22.85 -0.74
CA GLU A 50 13.63 22.59 -1.29
C GLU A 50 13.54 21.37 -2.23
N SER A 51 12.92 20.32 -1.66
CA SER A 51 12.53 19.03 -2.27
C SER A 51 13.57 17.91 -2.23
N ALA A 52 14.07 17.59 -1.03
CA ALA A 52 14.57 16.24 -0.76
C ALA A 52 13.43 15.23 -1.00
N GLY A 53 13.63 14.36 -1.99
CA GLY A 53 12.78 13.21 -2.29
C GLY A 53 13.62 11.94 -2.29
N GLY A 54 13.04 10.82 -2.70
CA GLY A 54 13.79 9.59 -2.89
C GLY A 54 12.88 8.43 -3.24
N LEU A 55 13.47 7.25 -3.36
CA LEU A 55 12.76 6.01 -3.62
C LEU A 55 12.85 5.09 -2.42
N PHE A 56 11.70 4.78 -1.82
CA PHE A 56 11.58 3.70 -0.85
C PHE A 56 11.14 2.43 -1.57
N THR A 57 11.80 1.30 -1.27
CA THR A 57 11.33 -0.01 -1.70
C THR A 57 11.34 -0.99 -0.54
N ALA A 58 10.35 -1.88 -0.48
CA ALA A 58 10.36 -3.03 0.43
C ALA A 58 10.12 -4.31 -0.37
N GLU A 59 11.05 -5.26 -0.28
CA GLU A 59 11.03 -6.48 -1.08
C GLU A 59 11.10 -7.72 -0.18
N ALA A 60 10.38 -8.79 -0.57
CA ALA A 60 10.56 -10.08 0.08
C ALA A 60 11.90 -10.71 -0.34
N VAL A 61 12.69 -11.12 0.65
CA VAL A 61 14.05 -11.62 0.44
C VAL A 61 14.34 -12.85 1.27
N VAL A 62 15.37 -13.59 0.85
CA VAL A 62 16.00 -14.64 1.65
C VAL A 62 17.49 -14.37 1.68
N ASN A 63 17.98 -13.84 2.80
CA ASN A 63 19.39 -13.56 3.02
C ASN A 63 19.78 -13.79 4.49
N ASN A 64 21.01 -13.40 4.88
CA ASN A 64 21.53 -13.66 6.22
C ASN A 64 20.84 -12.84 7.33
N THR A 65 20.15 -11.74 6.98
CA THR A 65 19.53 -10.81 7.94
C THR A 65 18.01 -10.87 7.91
N HIS A 66 17.42 -11.27 6.78
CA HIS A 66 15.99 -11.26 6.53
C HIS A 66 15.54 -12.57 5.89
N VAL A 67 14.47 -13.14 6.44
CA VAL A 67 13.73 -14.25 5.84
C VAL A 67 12.27 -13.84 5.84
N SER A 68 11.77 -13.43 4.68
CA SER A 68 10.41 -12.92 4.56
C SER A 68 9.38 -14.04 4.68
N SER A 69 8.24 -13.68 5.25
CA SER A 69 7.05 -14.54 5.36
C SER A 69 5.80 -13.67 5.37
N GLY A 70 4.63 -14.27 5.17
CA GLY A 70 3.37 -13.54 5.19
C GLY A 70 2.17 -14.42 4.94
N ASP A 71 1.04 -13.76 4.72
CA ASP A 71 -0.22 -14.40 4.39
C ASP A 71 -1.10 -13.44 3.59
N ILE A 72 -1.93 -14.01 2.72
CA ILE A 72 -3.08 -13.33 2.15
C ILE A 72 -4.32 -14.11 2.56
N THR A 73 -5.26 -13.41 3.17
CA THR A 73 -6.46 -13.99 3.74
C THR A 73 -7.70 -13.37 3.11
N ARG A 74 -8.60 -14.22 2.62
CA ARG A 74 -9.95 -13.84 2.22
C ARG A 74 -10.85 -13.86 3.46
N LEU A 75 -11.61 -12.79 3.66
CA LEU A 75 -12.36 -12.49 4.90
C LEU A 75 -13.88 -12.51 4.73
N ASP A 76 -14.37 -12.78 3.52
CA ASP A 76 -15.78 -12.74 3.19
C ASP A 76 -16.47 -14.10 3.42
N HIS A 77 -17.51 -14.40 2.63
CA HIS A 77 -18.26 -15.65 2.72
C HIS A 77 -17.49 -16.92 2.31
N ARG A 78 -16.28 -16.79 1.76
CA ARG A 78 -15.37 -17.91 1.41
C ARG A 78 -14.01 -17.72 2.11
N PRO A 79 -13.95 -17.78 3.44
CA PRO A 79 -12.72 -17.49 4.15
C PRO A 79 -11.67 -18.58 3.89
N SER A 80 -10.50 -18.14 3.48
CA SER A 80 -9.33 -19.00 3.31
C SER A 80 -8.06 -18.15 3.37
N THR A 81 -6.92 -18.82 3.53
CA THR A 81 -5.62 -18.17 3.65
C THR A 81 -4.63 -18.87 2.73
N GLY A 82 -3.92 -18.10 1.92
CA GLY A 82 -2.69 -18.49 1.27
C GLY A 82 -1.52 -18.04 2.14
N GLU A 83 -0.81 -19.00 2.73
CA GLU A 83 0.35 -18.75 3.59
C GLU A 83 1.64 -18.69 2.77
N PHE A 84 2.45 -17.67 3.03
CA PHE A 84 3.78 -17.48 2.46
C PHE A 84 4.80 -17.81 3.55
N ASN A 85 5.19 -19.09 3.61
CA ASN A 85 6.09 -19.60 4.63
C ASN A 85 7.45 -18.88 4.60
N PRO A 86 8.17 -18.83 5.74
CA PRO A 86 9.50 -18.25 5.79
C PRO A 86 10.41 -18.78 4.69
N GLY A 87 10.92 -17.87 3.85
CA GLY A 87 11.82 -18.21 2.75
C GLY A 87 11.13 -18.40 1.40
N PHE A 88 9.83 -18.12 1.28
CA PHE A 88 9.08 -18.25 0.03
C PHE A 88 9.71 -17.49 -1.14
N ALA A 89 10.36 -16.34 -0.88
CA ALA A 89 11.00 -15.52 -1.91
C ALA A 89 12.22 -16.19 -2.60
N ALA A 90 12.73 -17.32 -2.07
CA ALA A 90 13.73 -18.13 -2.76
C ALA A 90 13.12 -19.08 -3.81
N ILE A 91 11.79 -19.16 -3.90
CA ILE A 91 11.05 -20.04 -4.80
C ILE A 91 10.40 -19.17 -5.87
N SER A 92 10.85 -19.30 -7.11
CA SER A 92 10.20 -18.64 -8.26
C SER A 92 8.83 -19.30 -8.52
N PRO A 93 7.79 -18.54 -8.88
CA PRO A 93 7.77 -17.11 -9.20
C PRO A 93 7.35 -16.18 -8.04
N PHE A 94 7.29 -16.69 -6.80
CA PHE A 94 6.84 -15.88 -5.68
C PHE A 94 7.63 -14.58 -5.52
N SER A 95 6.91 -13.47 -5.32
CA SER A 95 7.55 -12.17 -5.03
C SER A 95 6.62 -11.24 -4.27
N VAL A 96 7.20 -10.31 -3.52
CA VAL A 96 6.49 -9.19 -2.91
C VAL A 96 7.37 -7.97 -3.08
N LEU A 97 6.84 -6.93 -3.72
CA LEU A 97 7.55 -5.69 -3.96
C LEU A 97 6.63 -4.50 -3.72
N PHE A 98 7.08 -3.58 -2.88
CA PHE A 98 6.52 -2.25 -2.72
C PHE A 98 7.52 -1.22 -3.24
N THR A 99 7.08 -0.30 -4.08
CA THR A 99 7.91 0.78 -4.62
C THR A 99 7.20 2.10 -4.41
N ILE A 100 7.78 3.02 -3.62
CA ILE A 100 7.16 4.28 -3.21
C ILE A 100 8.10 5.44 -3.47
N ASN A 101 7.69 6.36 -4.34
CA ASN A 101 8.35 7.65 -4.49
C ASN A 101 8.01 8.52 -3.27
N VAL A 102 9.05 8.94 -2.55
CA VAL A 102 8.97 9.79 -1.38
C VAL A 102 9.22 11.22 -1.81
N THR A 103 8.35 12.14 -1.40
CA THR A 103 8.46 13.57 -1.72
C THR A 103 8.13 14.40 -0.50
N ASN A 104 8.44 15.71 -0.56
CA ASN A 104 8.10 16.67 0.47
C ASN A 104 8.58 16.24 1.87
N ILE A 105 9.82 15.77 1.97
CA ILE A 105 10.43 15.37 3.23
C ILE A 105 10.58 16.63 4.10
N ALA A 106 9.80 16.71 5.17
CA ALA A 106 9.74 17.86 6.07
C ALA A 106 9.76 17.38 7.52
N GLY A 107 10.93 17.57 8.17
CA GLY A 107 11.16 17.13 9.55
C GLY A 107 11.00 15.62 9.70
N THR A 108 9.97 15.19 10.40
CA THR A 108 9.65 13.78 10.64
C THR A 108 8.59 13.22 9.71
N SER A 109 8.18 13.95 8.67
CA SER A 109 7.11 13.51 7.76
C SER A 109 7.50 13.60 6.29
N ALA A 110 6.88 12.78 5.45
CA ALA A 110 7.01 12.87 4.00
C ALA A 110 5.74 12.33 3.33
N LEU A 111 5.52 12.70 2.07
CA LEU A 111 4.47 12.11 1.24
C LEU A 111 5.04 10.93 0.47
N GLY A 112 4.24 9.88 0.28
CA GLY A 112 4.62 8.72 -0.53
C GLY A 112 3.56 8.38 -1.55
N THR A 113 3.96 8.12 -2.80
CA THR A 113 3.11 7.60 -3.86
C THR A 113 3.83 6.50 -4.63
N GLY A 114 3.17 5.39 -4.89
CA GLY A 114 3.83 4.19 -5.37
C GLY A 114 2.87 3.08 -5.76
N SER A 115 3.39 1.86 -5.78
CA SER A 115 2.62 0.66 -6.05
C SER A 115 3.10 -0.53 -5.24
N LEU A 116 2.25 -1.55 -5.17
CA LEU A 116 2.58 -2.90 -4.71
C LEU A 116 2.41 -3.91 -5.84
N SER A 117 3.19 -4.98 -5.78
CA SER A 117 3.06 -6.17 -6.60
C SER A 117 3.38 -7.39 -5.74
N ILE A 118 2.45 -8.34 -5.68
CA ILE A 118 2.63 -9.62 -5.01
C ILE A 118 2.39 -10.70 -6.06
N ALA A 119 3.29 -11.66 -6.18
CA ALA A 119 3.16 -12.81 -7.07
C ALA A 119 3.16 -14.12 -6.28
N ASP A 120 2.36 -15.06 -6.73
CA ASP A 120 2.11 -16.35 -6.07
C ASP A 120 2.96 -17.51 -6.65
N ALA A 121 2.57 -18.77 -6.40
CA ALA A 121 3.30 -19.96 -6.81
C ALA A 121 3.30 -20.22 -8.33
N ASP A 122 2.26 -19.75 -9.04
CA ASP A 122 2.06 -20.02 -10.46
C ASP A 122 2.22 -18.74 -11.32
N GLY A 123 2.52 -17.62 -10.66
CA GLY A 123 2.86 -16.34 -11.28
C GLY A 123 1.67 -15.39 -11.40
N ASP A 124 0.56 -15.73 -10.75
CA ASP A 124 -0.60 -14.88 -10.64
C ASP A 124 -0.25 -13.69 -9.72
N THR A 125 -0.79 -12.52 -10.06
CA THR A 125 -0.36 -11.26 -9.44
C THR A 125 -1.51 -10.51 -8.79
N LEU A 126 -1.18 -9.85 -7.70
CA LEU A 126 -1.98 -8.87 -7.02
C LEU A 126 -1.22 -7.54 -7.05
N THR A 127 -1.80 -6.52 -7.67
CA THR A 127 -1.20 -5.19 -7.78
C THR A 127 -2.13 -4.11 -7.24
N ALA A 128 -1.58 -2.97 -6.84
CA ALA A 128 -2.34 -1.79 -6.45
C ALA A 128 -1.47 -0.52 -6.51
N ASP A 129 -2.12 0.63 -6.65
CA ASP A 129 -1.51 1.93 -6.39
C ASP A 129 -1.59 2.26 -4.90
N ILE A 130 -0.54 2.87 -4.36
CA ILE A 130 -0.45 3.28 -2.95
C ILE A 130 -0.18 4.79 -2.88
N ALA A 131 -0.91 5.50 -2.02
CA ALA A 131 -0.59 6.88 -1.67
C ALA A 131 -0.79 7.12 -0.17
N GLY A 132 0.14 7.81 0.48
CA GLY A 132 0.09 7.98 1.93
C GLY A 132 1.13 8.93 2.49
N VAL A 133 1.27 8.85 3.81
CA VAL A 133 2.18 9.71 4.59
C VAL A 133 3.14 8.83 5.38
N PHE A 134 4.41 9.17 5.28
CA PHE A 134 5.44 8.67 6.18
C PHE A 134 5.52 9.54 7.43
N SER A 135 5.73 8.89 8.59
CA SER A 135 6.02 9.56 9.85
C SER A 135 7.15 8.84 10.58
N HIS A 136 8.18 9.58 10.98
CA HIS A 136 9.35 9.06 11.70
C HIS A 136 9.22 9.37 13.20
N VAL A 137 9.35 8.33 14.03
CA VAL A 137 9.32 8.42 15.48
C VAL A 137 10.44 7.54 16.04
N GLU A 138 11.41 8.18 16.69
CA GLU A 138 12.60 7.51 17.24
C GLU A 138 13.35 6.67 16.19
N ASN A 139 13.38 5.34 16.35
CA ASN A 139 14.05 4.41 15.43
C ASN A 139 13.07 3.74 14.46
N PHE A 140 11.86 4.27 14.32
CA PHE A 140 10.82 3.70 13.49
C PHE A 140 10.29 4.70 12.48
N LEU A 141 10.16 4.25 11.25
CA LEU A 141 9.46 4.94 10.19
C LEU A 141 8.15 4.19 9.93
N PHE A 142 7.04 4.92 10.00
CA PHE A 142 5.71 4.40 9.74
C PHE A 142 5.24 4.94 8.41
N PHE A 143 4.50 4.14 7.66
CA PHE A 143 3.70 4.62 6.52
C PHE A 143 2.25 4.29 6.78
N ASN A 144 1.36 5.25 6.53
CA ASN A 144 -0.08 5.01 6.50
C ASN A 144 -0.61 5.55 5.18
N GLY A 145 -1.15 4.65 4.36
CA GLY A 145 -1.63 4.98 3.03
C GLY A 145 -2.97 4.35 2.70
N ILE A 146 -3.55 4.90 1.65
CA ILE A 146 -4.72 4.37 0.95
C ILE A 146 -4.19 3.64 -0.28
N SER A 147 -4.81 2.51 -0.56
CA SER A 147 -4.52 1.72 -1.75
C SER A 147 -5.72 1.70 -2.67
N THR A 148 -5.47 1.84 -3.97
CA THR A 148 -6.50 1.94 -5.01
C THR A 148 -6.11 1.09 -6.21
N ASN A 149 -7.07 0.86 -7.10
CA ASN A 149 -6.83 0.11 -8.34
C ASN A 149 -6.24 -1.28 -8.07
N TYR A 150 -6.78 -1.96 -7.06
CA TYR A 150 -6.43 -3.35 -6.82
C TYR A 150 -6.82 -4.20 -8.02
N GLU A 151 -5.86 -4.96 -8.53
CA GLU A 151 -6.06 -5.86 -9.65
C GLU A 151 -5.44 -7.21 -9.34
N PHE A 152 -6.27 -8.25 -9.40
CA PHE A 152 -5.83 -9.63 -9.46
C PHE A 152 -5.75 -10.05 -10.92
N SER A 153 -4.61 -10.61 -11.31
CA SER A 153 -4.43 -11.33 -12.56
C SER A 153 -4.15 -12.77 -12.22
N ALA A 154 -5.16 -13.64 -12.38
CA ALA A 154 -5.03 -15.07 -12.19
C ALA A 154 -5.38 -15.88 -13.43
N SER A 155 -4.72 -17.01 -13.58
CA SER A 155 -4.96 -17.94 -14.68
C SER A 155 -5.97 -19.04 -14.34
N ASP A 156 -6.15 -19.34 -13.05
CA ASP A 156 -6.98 -20.46 -12.57
C ASP A 156 -7.97 -20.10 -11.45
N ASP A 157 -8.30 -18.82 -11.29
CA ASP A 157 -9.18 -18.27 -10.25
C ASP A 157 -8.69 -18.47 -8.80
N SER A 158 -7.45 -18.91 -8.59
CA SER A 158 -6.78 -18.98 -7.29
C SER A 158 -5.71 -17.91 -7.11
N PHE A 159 -5.30 -17.71 -5.86
CA PHE A 159 -4.03 -17.08 -5.50
C PHE A 159 -3.35 -17.96 -4.45
N ASP A 160 -2.25 -18.59 -4.84
CA ASP A 160 -1.68 -19.74 -4.13
C ASP A 160 -0.51 -19.35 -3.22
N GLY A 161 -0.67 -19.63 -1.93
CA GLY A 161 0.45 -19.57 -1.01
C GLY A 161 1.39 -20.76 -1.17
N THR A 162 2.52 -20.73 -0.48
CA THR A 162 3.33 -21.95 -0.25
C THR A 162 2.55 -23.04 0.50
N ASN A 163 1.51 -22.64 1.23
CA ASN A 163 0.54 -23.53 1.86
C ASN A 163 -0.84 -22.86 1.81
N GLY A 164 -1.85 -23.59 1.33
CA GLY A 164 -3.20 -23.05 1.15
C GLY A 164 -3.30 -22.05 -0.01
N ALA A 165 -4.53 -21.61 -0.26
CA ALA A 165 -4.87 -20.75 -1.39
C ALA A 165 -6.09 -19.90 -1.03
N ILE A 166 -6.26 -18.79 -1.75
CA ILE A 166 -7.52 -18.06 -1.78
C ILE A 166 -8.17 -18.16 -3.15
N MET A 167 -9.49 -18.32 -3.17
CA MET A 167 -10.25 -18.20 -4.41
C MET A 167 -10.46 -16.71 -4.70
N ILE A 168 -10.26 -16.29 -5.94
CA ILE A 168 -10.36 -14.88 -6.37
C ILE A 168 -11.30 -14.67 -7.56
N ASP A 169 -12.06 -15.69 -7.95
CA ASP A 169 -13.05 -15.70 -9.04
C ASP A 169 -13.98 -14.48 -9.06
N ASP A 170 -14.43 -14.03 -7.90
CA ASP A 170 -15.32 -12.88 -7.73
C ASP A 170 -14.61 -11.57 -7.36
N LEU A 171 -13.28 -11.58 -7.31
CA LEU A 171 -12.45 -10.39 -7.09
C LEU A 171 -11.92 -9.84 -8.41
N VAL A 172 -11.66 -10.69 -9.41
CA VAL A 172 -11.12 -10.24 -10.71
C VAL A 172 -12.07 -9.25 -11.39
N GLY A 173 -11.52 -8.13 -11.90
CA GLY A 173 -12.24 -7.11 -12.65
C GLY A 173 -13.09 -6.13 -11.83
N ASN A 174 -13.08 -6.25 -10.49
CA ASN A 174 -13.77 -5.32 -9.60
C ASN A 174 -12.83 -4.21 -9.11
N MET A 175 -13.35 -2.98 -8.97
CA MET A 175 -12.58 -1.87 -8.40
C MET A 175 -12.66 -1.90 -6.87
N PHE A 176 -11.56 -2.27 -6.23
CA PHE A 176 -11.41 -2.17 -4.77
C PHE A 176 -10.56 -0.96 -4.38
N ALA A 177 -10.79 -0.51 -3.15
CA ALA A 177 -9.91 0.42 -2.46
C ALA A 177 -9.50 -0.22 -1.13
N GLY A 178 -8.56 0.35 -0.41
CA GLY A 178 -8.06 -0.26 0.80
C GLY A 178 -7.14 0.64 1.57
N SER A 179 -6.50 0.06 2.58
CA SER A 179 -5.43 0.70 3.32
C SER A 179 -4.18 -0.16 3.31
N THR A 180 -3.03 0.49 3.41
CA THR A 180 -1.74 -0.17 3.57
C THR A 180 -0.92 0.58 4.60
N SER A 181 -0.36 -0.15 5.54
CA SER A 181 0.54 0.40 6.57
C SER A 181 1.88 -0.32 6.58
N PHE A 182 2.93 0.43 6.88
CA PHE A 182 4.29 -0.10 7.00
C PHE A 182 4.84 0.27 8.37
N LEU A 183 5.57 -0.67 8.97
CA LEU A 183 6.45 -0.44 10.11
C LEU A 183 7.88 -0.78 9.69
N ILE A 184 8.75 0.22 9.66
CA ILE A 184 10.13 0.11 9.18
C ILE A 184 11.06 0.46 10.34
N HIS A 185 11.98 -0.44 10.69
CA HIS A 185 12.97 -0.17 11.73
C HIS A 185 14.22 0.51 11.12
N THR A 186 14.37 1.81 11.36
CA THR A 186 15.49 2.61 10.85
C THR A 186 15.80 3.79 11.79
N PRO A 187 17.05 3.98 12.24
CA PRO A 187 17.42 5.08 13.14
C PRO A 187 17.54 6.45 12.44
N VAL A 188 17.59 6.48 11.10
CA VAL A 188 17.88 7.71 10.33
C VAL A 188 16.66 8.35 9.67
N GLY A 189 15.52 7.63 9.64
CA GLY A 189 14.31 8.07 8.94
C GLY A 189 14.54 8.33 7.44
N LEU A 190 13.83 9.31 6.89
CA LEU A 190 13.91 9.67 5.45
C LEU A 190 14.91 10.80 5.16
N THR A 191 15.68 11.24 6.16
CA THR A 191 16.67 12.32 5.96
C THR A 191 18.00 11.81 5.41
N GLN A 192 18.20 10.49 5.41
CA GLN A 192 19.39 9.82 4.90
C GLN A 192 18.99 8.51 4.24
N SER A 193 19.78 8.07 3.25
CA SER A 193 19.59 6.76 2.65
C SER A 193 19.84 5.65 3.67
N PHE A 194 19.09 4.56 3.56
CA PHE A 194 19.29 3.34 4.34
C PHE A 194 19.00 2.11 3.47
N ALA A 195 19.55 0.97 3.87
CA ALA A 195 19.33 -0.31 3.23
C ALA A 195 19.16 -1.40 4.29
N ASP A 196 18.54 -2.52 3.91
CA ASP A 196 18.30 -3.68 4.78
C ASP A 196 17.59 -3.34 6.10
N ALA A 197 16.64 -2.40 6.07
CA ALA A 197 15.78 -2.09 7.19
C ALA A 197 14.63 -3.09 7.26
N THR A 198 14.48 -3.78 8.40
CA THR A 198 13.37 -4.71 8.62
C THR A 198 12.04 -3.98 8.47
N THR A 199 11.23 -4.43 7.52
CA THR A 199 9.95 -3.81 7.18
C THR A 199 8.82 -4.83 7.31
N ASN A 200 7.79 -4.46 8.08
CA ASN A 200 6.53 -5.18 8.15
C ASN A 200 5.45 -4.37 7.43
N VAL A 201 4.59 -5.05 6.68
CA VAL A 201 3.54 -4.44 5.88
C VAL A 201 2.23 -5.17 6.14
N ASP A 202 1.18 -4.40 6.37
CA ASP A 202 -0.18 -4.89 6.51
C ASP A 202 -1.08 -4.11 5.53
N GLY A 203 -2.09 -4.76 4.99
CA GLY A 203 -3.09 -4.08 4.19
C GLY A 203 -4.41 -4.83 4.12
N GLU A 204 -5.45 -4.08 3.78
CA GLU A 204 -6.80 -4.62 3.64
C GLU A 204 -7.52 -4.01 2.43
N PHE A 205 -8.51 -4.75 1.95
CA PHE A 205 -9.28 -4.46 0.76
C PHE A 205 -10.72 -4.29 1.17
N VAL A 206 -11.32 -3.17 0.78
CA VAL A 206 -12.73 -2.90 0.94
C VAL A 206 -13.34 -2.61 -0.43
N PRO A 207 -14.62 -2.97 -0.65
CA PRO A 207 -15.34 -2.54 -1.84
C PRO A 207 -15.26 -1.02 -1.98
N SER A 208 -14.84 -0.53 -3.15
CA SER A 208 -14.87 0.92 -3.40
C SER A 208 -16.31 1.43 -3.30
N PRO A 209 -16.56 2.68 -2.84
CA PRO A 209 -17.91 3.22 -2.77
C PRO A 209 -18.66 3.16 -4.12
N ALA A 210 -17.92 3.31 -5.23
CA ALA A 210 -18.45 3.10 -6.59
C ALA A 210 -18.82 1.63 -6.86
N GLY A 211 -17.98 0.69 -6.43
CA GLY A 211 -18.25 -0.75 -6.49
C GLY A 211 -19.48 -1.17 -5.68
N VAL A 212 -19.70 -0.59 -4.49
CA VAL A 212 -20.91 -0.86 -3.69
C VAL A 212 -22.18 -0.44 -4.44
N LEU A 213 -22.16 0.71 -5.11
CA LEU A 213 -23.28 1.16 -5.94
C LEU A 213 -23.51 0.26 -7.16
N ALA A 214 -22.44 -0.24 -7.79
CA ALA A 214 -22.53 -1.18 -8.91
C ALA A 214 -23.10 -2.54 -8.47
N ILE A 215 -22.69 -3.05 -7.30
CA ILE A 215 -23.21 -4.30 -6.71
C ILE A 215 -24.70 -4.14 -6.37
N ILE A 216 -25.09 -3.06 -5.70
CA ILE A 216 -26.50 -2.77 -5.39
C ILE A 216 -27.33 -2.62 -6.68
N ALA A 217 -26.81 -1.92 -7.69
CA ALA A 217 -27.48 -1.77 -8.98
C ALA A 217 -27.61 -3.11 -9.73
N GLY A 218 -26.58 -3.97 -9.66
CA GLY A 218 -26.59 -5.33 -10.23
C GLY A 218 -27.66 -6.23 -9.60
N PHE A 219 -27.75 -6.25 -8.27
CA PHE A 219 -28.81 -6.98 -7.56
C PHE A 219 -30.21 -6.40 -7.83
N GLY A 220 -30.33 -5.09 -7.96
CA GLY A 220 -31.58 -4.42 -8.32
C GLY A 220 -32.08 -4.74 -9.73
N MET A 221 -31.18 -5.01 -10.68
CA MET A 221 -31.55 -5.39 -12.05
C MET A 221 -31.82 -6.89 -12.21
N ALA A 222 -31.11 -7.76 -11.49
CA ALA A 222 -31.34 -9.21 -11.53
C ALA A 222 -32.73 -9.60 -10.99
N THR A 223 -33.27 -8.84 -10.03
CA THR A 223 -34.60 -9.09 -9.46
C THR A 223 -35.76 -8.61 -10.33
N ARG A 224 -35.52 -7.76 -11.35
CA ARG A 224 -36.58 -7.21 -12.21
C ARG A 224 -36.94 -8.08 -13.41
N ARG A 225 -36.13 -9.10 -13.75
CA ARG A 225 -36.35 -9.94 -14.94
C ARG A 225 -37.23 -11.18 -14.71
N ARG A 226 -37.81 -11.33 -13.52
CA ARG A 226 -38.81 -12.37 -13.21
C ARG A 226 -40.15 -11.74 -12.83
N ARG A 227 -40.79 -11.04 -13.77
CA ARG A 227 -42.24 -10.81 -13.79
C ARG A 227 -42.72 -10.87 -15.22
#